data_AF-A0A5D0VTU6-F1
#
_entry.id   AF-A0A5D0VTU6-F1
#
_cell.length_a   1.000
_cell.length_b   1.000
_cell.length_c   1.000
_cell.angle_alpha   90.00
_cell.angle_beta   90.00
_cell.angle_gamma   90.00
#
_symmetry.space_group_name_H-M   'P 1'
#
loop_
_entity.id
_entity.type
_entity.pdbx_description
1 polymer ?
#
loop_
_entity_poly.entity_id
_entity_poly.type
_entity_poly.pdbx_seq_one_letter_code
_entity_poly.pdbx_strand_id
1 'polypeptide(L)'
;MKKLFFLPLFLVLAACQTNSMDGLETVDASEAAELETSLDSGKALVFGDVYYEDNRCGGSSFVMINEETKETWGITNGSVKILMQKDTAPVKPGTYRITNVRCGQSSVAIGGSWTDALLGKDKLKKLFAPRFTVEAGEVLHVGTLRINIIKKKTWLDDARVIVTREATTPEAKQRTEAALANLDRPIQFTTSGD
;
A
#
# COMPACT_ATOMS: atom_id res chain seq x y z
N MET A 1 31.22 52.32 36.20
CA MET A 1 30.23 51.68 35.32
C MET A 1 30.78 50.33 34.87
N LYS A 2 30.26 49.24 35.43
CA LYS A 2 30.67 47.86 35.13
C LYS A 2 29.96 47.43 33.83
N LYS A 3 30.71 47.15 32.76
CA LYS A 3 30.16 46.57 31.53
C LYS A 3 30.09 45.05 31.70
N LEU A 4 28.86 44.55 31.64
CA LEU A 4 28.50 43.15 31.73
C LEU A 4 29.16 42.31 30.63
N PHE A 5 29.63 41.15 31.03
CA PHE A 5 29.77 39.95 30.21
C PHE A 5 28.46 39.69 29.44
N PHE A 6 28.55 39.50 28.12
CA PHE A 6 27.53 38.78 27.36
C PHE A 6 28.23 37.72 26.51
N LEU A 7 27.88 36.46 26.80
CA LEU A 7 28.27 35.25 26.10
C LEU A 7 27.97 35.34 24.58
N PRO A 8 28.77 34.67 23.72
CA PRO A 8 28.33 34.33 22.38
C PRO A 8 27.32 33.17 22.51
N LEU A 9 26.03 33.50 22.41
CA LEU A 9 24.93 32.54 22.48
C LEU A 9 24.40 32.29 21.06
N PHE A 10 24.21 31.02 20.72
CA PHE A 10 23.52 30.47 19.55
C PHE A 10 24.28 30.36 18.22
N LEU A 11 25.32 29.51 18.25
CA LEU A 11 25.46 28.46 17.23
C LEU A 11 24.38 27.39 17.50
N VAL A 12 23.17 27.60 17.01
CA VAL A 12 22.27 26.49 16.69
C VAL A 12 21.85 26.72 15.25
N LEU A 13 22.65 26.14 14.36
CA LEU A 13 22.16 25.60 13.11
C LEU A 13 21.00 24.69 13.48
N ALA A 14 19.80 25.26 13.59
CA ALA A 14 18.59 24.54 13.30
C ALA A 14 18.70 24.21 11.82
N ALA A 15 19.48 23.17 11.51
CA ALA A 15 19.09 22.29 10.44
C ALA A 15 17.61 22.04 10.69
N CYS A 16 16.77 22.66 9.86
CA CYS A 16 15.46 22.13 9.58
C CYS A 16 15.73 20.64 9.36
N GLN A 17 15.40 19.82 10.36
CA GLN A 17 15.21 18.41 10.17
C GLN A 17 14.10 18.34 9.14
N THR A 18 14.53 18.33 7.88
CA THR A 18 13.75 17.91 6.74
C THR A 18 13.07 16.63 7.20
N ASN A 19 11.75 16.72 7.30
CA ASN A 19 10.82 15.63 7.48
C ASN A 19 11.46 14.31 7.05
N SER A 20 11.60 13.38 7.99
CA SER A 20 11.90 11.98 7.69
C SER A 20 10.92 11.56 6.59
N MET A 21 11.43 11.46 5.37
CA MET A 21 10.63 11.21 4.18
C MET A 21 9.94 9.86 4.33
N ASP A 22 8.63 9.84 4.04
CA ASP A 22 7.77 8.66 3.85
C ASP A 22 8.27 7.77 2.67
N GLY A 23 9.53 7.34 2.69
CA GLY A 23 10.13 6.46 1.68
C GLY A 23 9.91 4.99 2.02
N LEU A 24 9.65 4.16 1.01
CA LEU A 24 9.90 2.72 1.13
C LEU A 24 11.42 2.53 1.23
N GLU A 25 11.87 1.64 2.10
CA GLU A 25 13.30 1.28 2.14
C GLU A 25 13.66 0.51 0.87
N THR A 26 14.86 0.75 0.33
CA THR A 26 15.37 -0.03 -0.80
C THR A 26 15.63 -1.46 -0.35
N VAL A 27 15.02 -2.41 -1.05
CA VAL A 27 15.21 -3.85 -0.87
C VAL A 27 16.69 -4.16 -1.01
N ASP A 28 17.28 -4.81 -0.01
CA ASP A 28 18.69 -5.16 -0.06
C ASP A 28 18.97 -6.29 -1.07
N ALA A 29 20.25 -6.53 -1.38
CA ALA A 29 20.62 -7.52 -2.40
C ALA A 29 20.22 -8.96 -2.03
N SER A 30 20.14 -9.29 -0.73
CA SER A 30 19.74 -10.62 -0.28
C SER A 30 18.24 -10.82 -0.46
N GLU A 31 17.44 -9.83 -0.04
CA GLU A 31 15.99 -9.84 -0.22
C GLU A 31 15.62 -9.80 -1.71
N ALA A 32 16.34 -9.02 -2.52
CA ALA A 32 16.17 -9.01 -3.97
C ALA A 32 16.41 -10.40 -4.58
N ALA A 33 17.45 -11.12 -4.15
CA ALA A 33 17.71 -12.48 -4.64
C ALA A 33 16.60 -13.49 -4.25
N GLU A 34 16.01 -13.34 -3.07
CA GLU A 34 14.86 -14.17 -2.64
C GLU A 34 13.61 -13.88 -3.47
N LEU A 35 13.38 -12.61 -3.80
CA LEU A 35 12.30 -12.18 -4.68
C LEU A 35 12.51 -12.68 -6.11
N GLU A 36 13.73 -12.59 -6.66
CA GLU A 36 14.07 -13.14 -7.98
C GLU A 36 13.88 -14.67 -8.01
N THR A 37 14.31 -15.38 -6.97
CA THR A 37 14.06 -16.83 -6.86
C THR A 37 12.55 -17.14 -6.88
N SER A 38 11.75 -16.30 -6.24
CA SER A 38 10.29 -16.43 -6.27
C SER A 38 9.73 -16.20 -7.68
N LEU A 39 10.21 -15.17 -8.38
CA LEU A 39 9.80 -14.86 -9.75
C LEU A 39 10.20 -15.97 -10.73
N ASP A 40 11.42 -16.48 -10.61
CA ASP A 40 11.94 -17.60 -11.41
C ASP A 40 11.17 -18.91 -11.18
N SER A 41 10.59 -19.08 -9.98
CA SER A 41 9.69 -20.21 -9.68
C SER A 41 8.29 -20.09 -10.32
N GLY A 42 8.03 -19.02 -11.09
CA GLY A 42 6.77 -18.77 -11.77
C GLY A 42 5.73 -18.02 -10.92
N LYS A 43 6.13 -17.47 -9.77
CA LYS A 43 5.28 -16.54 -9.00
C LYS A 43 5.34 -15.14 -9.60
N ALA A 44 4.35 -14.33 -9.28
CA ALA A 44 4.34 -12.89 -9.50
C ALA A 44 4.65 -12.17 -8.18
N LEU A 45 5.22 -10.97 -8.25
CA LEU A 45 5.40 -10.08 -7.11
C LEU A 45 4.38 -8.95 -7.18
N VAL A 46 3.61 -8.77 -6.10
CA VAL A 46 2.54 -7.78 -6.04
C VAL A 46 2.76 -6.80 -4.90
N PHE A 47 2.53 -5.52 -5.18
CA PHE A 47 2.61 -4.43 -4.20
C PHE A 47 1.67 -3.29 -4.62
N GLY A 48 1.41 -2.35 -3.72
CA GLY A 48 0.56 -1.21 -4.01
C GLY A 48 0.49 -0.22 -2.86
N ASP A 49 0.15 1.02 -3.18
CA ASP A 49 -0.01 2.09 -2.20
C ASP A 49 -1.49 2.27 -1.82
N VAL A 50 -1.72 2.60 -0.55
CA VAL A 50 -3.02 2.99 -0.04
C VAL A 50 -3.05 4.47 0.27
N TYR A 51 -4.12 5.14 -0.13
CA TYR A 51 -4.40 6.53 0.14
C TYR A 51 -5.71 6.66 0.91
N TYR A 52 -5.78 7.65 1.79
CA TYR A 52 -7.01 8.11 2.40
C TYR A 52 -7.28 9.53 1.91
N GLU A 53 -8.35 9.70 1.12
CA GLU A 53 -8.51 10.87 0.24
C GLU A 53 -7.23 11.07 -0.59
N ASP A 54 -6.64 12.27 -0.58
CA ASP A 54 -5.39 12.60 -1.26
C ASP A 54 -4.11 12.29 -0.48
N ASN A 55 -4.24 11.75 0.74
CA ASN A 55 -3.09 11.53 1.61
C ASN A 55 -2.63 10.09 1.54
N ARG A 56 -1.35 9.88 1.18
CA ARG A 56 -0.73 8.56 1.24
C ARG A 56 -0.76 8.06 2.68
N CYS A 57 -1.07 6.78 2.84
CA CYS A 57 -1.12 6.16 4.14
C CYS A 57 0.14 5.33 4.41
N GLY A 58 1.05 5.91 5.20
CA GLY A 58 2.32 5.27 5.59
C GLY A 58 2.12 3.91 6.25
N GLY A 59 1.25 3.81 7.27
CA GLY A 59 0.89 2.55 7.93
C GLY A 59 -0.40 1.96 7.35
N SER A 60 -0.31 1.34 6.18
CA SER A 60 -1.46 0.80 5.46
C SER A 60 -1.36 -0.69 5.23
N SER A 61 -2.50 -1.33 4.96
CA SER A 61 -2.49 -2.70 4.48
C SER A 61 -3.66 -2.95 3.56
N PHE A 62 -3.54 -3.95 2.70
CA PHE A 62 -4.68 -4.45 1.94
C PHE A 62 -4.62 -5.97 1.82
N VAL A 63 -5.80 -6.56 1.64
CA VAL A 63 -5.98 -8.00 1.51
C VAL A 63 -6.57 -8.29 0.14
N MET A 64 -6.02 -9.30 -0.52
CA MET A 64 -6.44 -9.76 -1.83
C MET A 64 -6.68 -11.27 -1.81
N ILE A 65 -7.65 -11.72 -2.60
CA ILE A 65 -7.98 -13.13 -2.75
C ILE A 65 -7.85 -13.54 -4.22
N ASN A 66 -7.17 -14.66 -4.47
CA ASN A 66 -7.17 -15.29 -5.79
C ASN A 66 -8.58 -15.84 -6.06
N GLU A 67 -9.21 -15.39 -7.15
CA GLU A 67 -10.60 -15.73 -7.42
C GLU A 67 -10.79 -17.21 -7.82
N GLU A 68 -9.75 -17.89 -8.29
CA GLU A 68 -9.79 -19.31 -8.63
C GLU A 68 -9.50 -20.18 -7.40
N THR A 69 -8.33 -19.99 -6.78
CA THR A 69 -7.85 -20.87 -5.69
C THR A 69 -8.40 -20.51 -4.32
N LYS A 70 -8.98 -19.31 -4.18
CA LYS A 70 -9.41 -18.70 -2.90
C LYS A 70 -8.28 -18.46 -1.90
N GLU A 71 -7.02 -18.62 -2.31
CA GLU A 71 -5.86 -18.25 -1.51
C GLU A 71 -5.88 -16.74 -1.21
N THR A 72 -5.63 -16.38 0.04
CA THR A 72 -5.69 -14.99 0.51
C THR A 72 -4.29 -14.50 0.88
N TRP A 73 -3.99 -13.27 0.50
CA TRP A 73 -2.71 -12.61 0.72
C TRP A 73 -2.93 -11.23 1.30
N GLY A 74 -2.05 -10.80 2.20
CA GLY A 74 -2.06 -9.47 2.80
C GLY A 74 -0.74 -8.75 2.55
N ILE A 75 -0.80 -7.47 2.22
CA ILE A 75 0.36 -6.58 2.03
C ILE A 75 0.23 -5.46 3.06
N THR A 76 1.32 -5.11 3.77
CA THR A 76 1.30 -4.12 4.86
C THR A 76 2.39 -3.08 4.69
N ASN A 77 2.04 -1.94 4.08
CA ASN A 77 2.97 -0.84 3.91
C ASN A 77 3.31 -0.14 5.22
N GLY A 78 4.61 0.12 5.42
CA GLY A 78 5.13 1.22 6.23
C GLY A 78 4.84 1.23 7.73
N SER A 79 5.25 0.16 8.42
CA SER A 79 5.75 0.36 9.79
C SER A 79 6.96 -0.54 10.10
N VAL A 80 8.09 0.12 10.39
CA VAL A 80 9.29 -0.47 10.98
C VAL A 80 8.90 -1.06 12.33
N LYS A 81 8.76 -2.39 12.37
CA LYS A 81 9.07 -3.30 13.48
C LYS A 81 8.74 -4.74 13.09
N ILE A 82 9.80 -5.43 12.66
CA ILE A 82 10.02 -6.89 12.61
C ILE A 82 8.75 -7.75 12.59
N LEU A 83 8.46 -8.31 11.41
CA LEU A 83 7.94 -9.66 11.13
C LEU A 83 7.59 -9.72 9.62
N MET A 84 8.58 -10.18 8.84
CA MET A 84 8.56 -10.86 7.52
C MET A 84 7.64 -10.36 6.37
N GLN A 85 8.22 -10.11 5.18
CA GLN A 85 7.57 -9.80 3.88
C GLN A 85 6.53 -8.67 3.92
N LYS A 86 6.97 -7.42 4.11
CA LYS A 86 6.06 -6.35 4.52
C LYS A 86 5.39 -5.57 3.39
N ASP A 87 6.09 -5.29 2.29
CA ASP A 87 5.58 -4.39 1.26
C ASP A 87 5.31 -5.09 -0.08
N THR A 88 5.54 -6.41 -0.14
CA THR A 88 5.36 -7.21 -1.36
C THR A 88 4.78 -8.60 -1.03
N ALA A 89 4.05 -9.18 -1.98
CA ALA A 89 3.52 -10.54 -1.88
C ALA A 89 3.91 -11.37 -3.10
N PRO A 90 4.72 -12.43 -2.94
CA PRO A 90 4.99 -13.39 -4.01
C PRO A 90 3.82 -14.36 -4.14
N VAL A 91 3.02 -14.22 -5.19
CA VAL A 91 1.75 -14.92 -5.39
C VAL A 91 1.73 -15.75 -6.67
N LYS A 92 0.80 -16.70 -6.78
CA LYS A 92 0.62 -17.45 -8.03
C LYS A 92 0.00 -16.54 -9.10
N PRO A 93 0.24 -16.81 -10.40
CA PRO A 93 -0.46 -16.14 -11.48
C PRO A 93 -1.98 -16.30 -11.34
N GLY A 94 -2.74 -15.32 -11.81
CA GLY A 94 -4.20 -15.37 -11.85
C GLY A 94 -4.87 -14.04 -11.54
N THR A 95 -6.19 -14.10 -11.41
CA THR A 95 -7.02 -12.93 -11.11
C THR A 95 -7.26 -12.81 -9.62
N TYR A 96 -6.97 -11.62 -9.10
CA TYR A 96 -7.11 -11.26 -7.69
C TYR A 96 -8.18 -10.20 -7.52
N ARG A 97 -8.87 -10.27 -6.39
CA ARG A 97 -9.85 -9.28 -5.95
C ARG A 97 -9.46 -8.74 -4.59
N ILE A 98 -9.55 -7.43 -4.41
CA ILE A 98 -9.26 -6.78 -3.13
C ILE A 98 -10.47 -6.90 -2.21
N THR A 99 -10.26 -7.35 -0.98
CA THR A 99 -11.33 -7.64 -0.01
C THR A 99 -11.30 -6.74 1.22
N ASN A 100 -10.13 -6.17 1.54
CA ASN A 100 -9.99 -5.22 2.62
C ASN A 100 -8.89 -4.21 2.29
N VAL A 101 -9.09 -2.95 2.66
CA VAL A 101 -8.07 -1.92 2.66
C VAL A 101 -8.09 -1.21 4.00
N ARG A 102 -6.91 -0.97 4.57
CA ARG A 102 -6.71 -0.34 5.86
C ARG A 102 -5.72 0.81 5.72
N CYS A 103 -6.06 1.92 6.38
CA CYS A 103 -5.16 3.04 6.59
C CYS A 103 -5.21 3.46 8.07
N GLY A 104 -4.17 3.13 8.85
CA GLY A 104 -4.13 3.39 10.28
C GLY A 104 -5.29 2.71 11.04
N GLN A 105 -6.20 3.51 11.60
CA GLN A 105 -7.40 3.02 12.30
C GLN A 105 -8.62 2.85 11.37
N SER A 106 -8.57 3.39 10.16
CA SER A 106 -9.63 3.24 9.17
C SER A 106 -9.49 1.90 8.46
N SER A 107 -10.51 1.05 8.50
CA SER A 107 -10.56 -0.19 7.71
C SER A 107 -11.85 -0.26 6.91
N VAL A 108 -11.73 -0.62 5.64
CA VAL A 108 -12.85 -0.77 4.71
C VAL A 108 -12.87 -2.20 4.19
N ALA A 109 -13.90 -2.95 4.58
CA ALA A 109 -14.17 -4.27 4.03
C ALA A 109 -14.97 -4.16 2.73
N ILE A 110 -14.43 -4.70 1.64
CA ILE A 110 -14.96 -4.59 0.27
C ILE A 110 -15.61 -5.93 -0.15
N GLY A 111 -16.36 -6.54 0.76
CA GLY A 111 -16.98 -7.85 0.61
C GLY A 111 -16.14 -8.98 1.17
N GLY A 112 -16.81 -10.00 1.72
CA GLY A 112 -16.16 -11.14 2.37
C GLY A 112 -16.28 -11.21 3.90
N SER A 113 -17.09 -10.37 4.57
CA SER A 113 -17.49 -10.70 5.95
C SER A 113 -18.65 -11.70 5.92
N TRP A 114 -18.62 -12.69 6.82
CA TRP A 114 -19.74 -13.63 7.00
C TRP A 114 -21.06 -12.88 7.26
N THR A 115 -20.99 -11.76 7.99
CA THR A 115 -22.15 -10.90 8.28
C THR A 115 -22.71 -10.18 7.05
N ASP A 116 -21.87 -9.78 6.09
CA ASP A 116 -22.31 -9.20 4.82
C ASP A 116 -22.99 -10.23 3.91
N ALA A 117 -22.54 -11.49 3.97
CA ALA A 117 -23.11 -12.60 3.21
C ALA A 117 -24.55 -12.93 3.68
N LEU A 118 -24.79 -12.90 5.00
CA LEU A 118 -26.12 -13.11 5.59
C LEU A 118 -27.13 -12.01 5.21
N LEU A 119 -26.67 -10.78 5.00
CA LEU A 119 -27.54 -9.63 4.69
C LEU A 119 -27.72 -9.39 3.18
N GLY A 120 -27.18 -10.25 2.31
CA GLY A 120 -27.25 -10.09 0.85
C GLY A 120 -26.44 -8.92 0.28
N LYS A 121 -25.75 -8.14 1.13
CA LYS A 121 -24.91 -6.99 0.77
C LYS A 121 -23.56 -7.42 0.17
N ASP A 122 -23.17 -8.66 0.41
CA ASP A 122 -21.91 -9.25 -0.08
C ASP A 122 -21.86 -9.33 -1.61
N LYS A 123 -22.99 -9.53 -2.30
CA LYS A 123 -23.01 -9.55 -3.78
C LYS A 123 -22.65 -8.19 -4.40
N LEU A 124 -23.22 -7.10 -3.88
CA LEU A 124 -22.94 -5.75 -4.37
C LEU A 124 -21.51 -5.34 -4.00
N LYS A 125 -21.06 -5.58 -2.75
CA LYS A 125 -19.68 -5.27 -2.35
C LYS A 125 -18.65 -6.05 -3.17
N LYS A 126 -18.90 -7.34 -3.45
CA LYS A 126 -18.05 -8.15 -4.34
C LYS A 126 -18.05 -7.68 -5.79
N LEU A 127 -19.15 -7.10 -6.27
CA LEU A 127 -19.23 -6.57 -7.63
C LEU A 127 -18.29 -5.37 -7.80
N PHE A 128 -18.33 -4.44 -6.85
CA PHE A 128 -17.51 -3.21 -6.85
C PHE A 128 -16.12 -3.37 -6.25
N ALA A 129 -15.73 -4.59 -5.87
CA ALA A 129 -14.39 -4.85 -5.37
C ALA A 129 -13.39 -4.76 -6.51
N PRO A 130 -12.31 -3.95 -6.39
CA PRO A 130 -11.31 -3.84 -7.43
C PRO A 130 -10.66 -5.19 -7.73
N ARG A 131 -10.39 -5.42 -9.01
CA ARG A 131 -9.75 -6.65 -9.53
C ARG A 131 -8.50 -6.30 -10.30
N PHE A 132 -7.57 -7.24 -10.35
CA PHE A 132 -6.39 -7.19 -11.20
C PHE A 132 -5.93 -8.61 -11.54
N THR A 133 -5.16 -8.75 -12.61
CA THR A 133 -4.58 -10.03 -13.02
C THR A 133 -3.07 -9.92 -12.99
N VAL A 134 -2.40 -11.01 -12.63
CA VAL A 134 -0.94 -11.12 -12.65
C VAL A 134 -0.50 -12.35 -13.44
N GLU A 135 0.60 -12.19 -14.17
CA GLU A 135 1.25 -13.24 -14.95
C GLU A 135 2.48 -13.81 -14.22
N ALA A 136 2.95 -14.98 -14.67
CA ALA A 136 4.13 -15.62 -14.10
C ALA A 136 5.39 -14.76 -14.31
N GLY A 137 6.17 -14.55 -13.24
CA GLY A 137 7.38 -13.73 -13.28
C GLY A 137 7.11 -12.22 -13.36
N GLU A 138 5.86 -11.77 -13.25
CA GLU A 138 5.51 -10.36 -13.29
C GLU A 138 5.79 -9.67 -11.95
N VAL A 139 6.30 -8.44 -12.01
CA VAL A 139 6.40 -7.53 -10.86
C VAL A 139 5.37 -6.42 -11.06
N LEU A 140 4.25 -6.45 -10.32
CA LEU A 140 3.09 -5.56 -10.54
C LEU A 140 2.85 -4.60 -9.37
N HIS A 141 2.81 -3.30 -9.67
CA HIS A 141 2.13 -2.30 -8.84
C HIS A 141 0.63 -2.28 -9.17
N VAL A 142 -0.21 -2.68 -8.21
CA VAL A 142 -1.67 -2.81 -8.43
C VAL A 142 -2.39 -1.47 -8.58
N GLY A 143 -1.68 -0.36 -8.49
CA GLY A 143 -2.24 0.99 -8.59
C GLY A 143 -2.46 1.62 -7.22
N THR A 144 -3.12 2.77 -7.22
CA THR A 144 -3.42 3.52 -6.01
C THR A 144 -4.77 3.09 -5.46
N LEU A 145 -4.77 2.46 -4.29
CA LEU A 145 -5.98 2.07 -3.57
C LEU A 145 -6.43 3.23 -2.70
N ARG A 146 -7.46 3.96 -3.14
CA ARG A 146 -7.91 5.17 -2.46
C ARG A 146 -9.19 4.93 -1.68
N ILE A 147 -9.14 5.18 -0.38
CA ILE A 147 -10.32 5.28 0.48
C ILE A 147 -10.91 6.68 0.32
N ASN A 148 -12.06 6.79 -0.34
CA ASN A 148 -12.79 8.04 -0.55
C ASN A 148 -14.00 8.15 0.38
N ILE A 149 -14.23 9.32 0.97
CA ILE A 149 -15.34 9.67 1.84
C ILE A 149 -16.51 10.16 0.97
N ILE A 150 -17.55 9.35 0.88
CA ILE A 150 -18.81 9.71 0.23
C ILE A 150 -19.67 10.58 1.18
N LYS A 151 -19.65 10.26 2.47
CA LYS A 151 -20.41 11.00 3.49
C LYS A 151 -19.51 11.21 4.70
N LYS A 152 -19.30 12.46 5.08
CA LYS A 152 -18.54 12.79 6.29
C LYS A 152 -19.30 12.33 7.53
N LYS A 153 -18.55 11.95 8.57
CA LYS A 153 -19.09 11.66 9.89
C LYS A 153 -19.79 12.90 10.43
N THR A 154 -20.96 12.72 11.01
CA THR A 154 -21.68 13.74 11.78
C THR A 154 -21.91 13.23 13.20
N TRP A 155 -22.54 14.05 14.05
CA TRP A 155 -22.95 13.58 15.38
C TRP A 155 -24.00 12.45 15.32
N LEU A 156 -24.80 12.41 14.25
CA LEU A 156 -25.91 11.47 14.08
C LEU A 156 -25.57 10.25 13.22
N ASP A 157 -24.53 10.34 12.39
CA ASP A 157 -24.21 9.35 11.38
C ASP A 157 -22.71 9.12 11.26
N ASP A 158 -22.32 7.86 11.09
CA ASP A 158 -20.96 7.49 10.72
C ASP A 158 -20.59 7.92 9.30
N ALA A 159 -19.29 8.04 9.05
CA ALA A 159 -18.78 8.30 7.72
C ALA A 159 -19.09 7.13 6.78
N ARG A 160 -19.44 7.43 5.53
CA ARG A 160 -19.52 6.44 4.44
C ARG A 160 -18.32 6.60 3.54
N VAL A 161 -17.63 5.50 3.30
CA VAL A 161 -16.43 5.45 2.48
C VAL A 161 -16.55 4.38 1.40
N ILE A 162 -15.84 4.57 0.29
CA ILE A 162 -15.60 3.55 -0.74
C ILE A 162 -14.12 3.42 -0.99
N VAL A 163 -13.73 2.33 -1.65
CA VAL A 163 -12.38 2.15 -2.14
C VAL A 163 -12.41 2.13 -3.65
N THR A 164 -11.55 2.93 -4.27
CA THR A 164 -11.29 2.92 -5.71
C THR A 164 -9.88 2.42 -5.97
N ARG A 165 -9.69 1.69 -7.07
CA ARG A 165 -8.37 1.42 -7.62
C ARG A 165 -8.14 2.44 -8.73
N GLU A 166 -7.07 3.20 -8.62
CA GLU A 166 -6.68 4.24 -9.57
C GLU A 166 -5.35 3.87 -10.22
N ALA A 167 -5.04 4.54 -11.33
CA ALA A 167 -3.71 4.45 -11.94
C ALA A 167 -2.63 4.78 -10.91
N THR A 168 -1.46 4.13 -11.03
CA THR A 168 -0.32 4.42 -10.16
C THR A 168 0.13 5.87 -10.35
N THR A 169 0.16 6.64 -9.26
CA THR A 169 0.62 8.05 -9.31
C THR A 169 2.11 8.13 -9.67
N PRO A 170 2.58 9.24 -10.27
CA PRO A 170 4.00 9.42 -10.57
C PRO A 170 4.91 9.25 -9.34
N GLU A 171 4.48 9.72 -8.18
CA GLU A 171 5.24 9.61 -6.93
C GLU A 171 5.31 8.16 -6.46
N ALA A 172 4.23 7.38 -6.64
CA ALA A 172 4.23 5.96 -6.34
C ALA A 172 5.20 5.20 -7.26
N LYS A 173 5.22 5.51 -8.57
CA LYS A 173 6.18 4.91 -9.51
C LYS A 173 7.62 5.13 -9.07
N GLN A 174 8.00 6.39 -8.82
CA GLN A 174 9.36 6.74 -8.40
C GLN A 174 9.79 6.02 -7.12
N ARG A 175 8.89 5.95 -6.12
CA ARG A 175 9.18 5.26 -4.87
C ARG A 175 9.34 3.76 -5.07
N THR A 176 8.47 3.13 -5.86
CA THR A 176 8.60 1.71 -6.17
C THR A 176 9.89 1.42 -6.90
N GLU A 177 10.22 2.19 -7.94
CA GLU A 177 11.46 2.02 -8.70
C GLU A 177 12.68 2.14 -7.78
N ALA A 178 12.66 3.11 -6.86
CA ALA A 178 13.72 3.25 -5.86
C ALA A 178 13.75 2.09 -4.84
N ALA A 179 12.59 1.60 -4.41
CA ALA A 179 12.48 0.49 -3.47
C ALA A 179 12.98 -0.83 -4.07
N LEU A 180 12.71 -1.04 -5.36
CA LEU A 180 12.99 -2.28 -6.10
C LEU A 180 14.18 -2.12 -7.06
N ALA A 181 15.04 -1.13 -6.84
CA ALA A 181 16.16 -0.81 -7.73
C ALA A 181 17.16 -1.98 -7.92
N ASN A 182 17.17 -2.94 -6.99
CA ASN A 182 18.02 -4.12 -7.02
C ASN A 182 17.35 -5.36 -7.65
N LEU A 183 16.12 -5.25 -8.15
CA LEU A 183 15.50 -6.30 -8.96
C LEU A 183 15.89 -6.15 -10.43
N ASP A 184 16.15 -7.27 -11.10
CA ASP A 184 16.55 -7.33 -12.51
C ASP A 184 15.35 -7.35 -13.47
N ARG A 185 14.14 -7.19 -12.93
CA ARG A 185 12.86 -7.33 -13.63
C ARG A 185 12.18 -5.97 -13.84
N PRO A 186 11.57 -5.73 -15.01
CA PRO A 186 10.80 -4.51 -15.21
C PRO A 186 9.55 -4.52 -14.34
N ILE A 187 9.24 -3.36 -13.77
CA ILE A 187 8.04 -3.17 -12.97
C ILE A 187 6.88 -2.76 -13.87
N GLN A 188 5.78 -3.51 -13.79
CA GLN A 188 4.52 -3.16 -14.41
C GLN A 188 3.72 -2.23 -13.49
N PHE A 189 3.25 -1.12 -14.05
CA PHE A 189 2.45 -0.14 -13.33
C PHE A 189 1.04 -0.08 -13.90
N THR A 190 0.04 -0.13 -13.02
CA THR A 190 -1.36 0.08 -13.40
C THR A 190 -1.55 1.48 -14.02
N THR A 191 -2.02 1.54 -15.27
CA THR A 191 -2.21 2.79 -16.04
C THR A 191 -3.66 3.28 -16.09
N SER A 192 -4.63 2.44 -15.74
CA SER A 192 -6.04 2.76 -15.60
C SER A 192 -6.64 2.01 -14.41
N GLY A 193 -7.61 2.63 -13.74
CA GLY A 193 -8.37 2.01 -12.65
C GLY A 193 -9.65 1.36 -13.17
N ASP A 194 -9.91 0.11 -12.76
CA ASP A 194 -11.14 -0.66 -13.02
C ASP A 194 -11.83 -1.05 -11.70
#